data_AF-A0A356M6M4-F1
#
_entry.id   AF-A0A356M6M4-F1
#
_cell.length_a   1.000
_cell.length_b   1.000
_cell.length_c   1.000
_cell.angle_alpha   90.00
_cell.angle_beta   90.00
_cell.angle_gamma   90.00
#
_symmetry.space_group_name_H-M   'P 1'
#
loop_
_entity.id
_entity.type
_entity.pdbx_description
1 polymer ?
#
loop_
_entity_poly.entity_id
_entity_poly.type
_entity_poly.pdbx_seq_one_letter_code
_entity_poly.pdbx_strand_id
1 'polypeptide(L)'
;MPGFKKLKKGTVSDLLIFVFCTVLVMAPMAVLGIRQLADWVQIRQAEQFLERVILTAYEGMDMDRLADGQPSLDQRTAEQIIRRHFSDWLPDGLVNKLMLVSVNLQNRPITPAAHHWMGSSQPKYKPIITLSARFIDYQGRKIHLSQAIELILD
;
A
#
# COMPACT_ATOMS: atom_id res chain seq x y z
N MET A 1 47.25 -42.50 24.12
CA MET A 1 46.57 -41.27 24.57
C MET A 1 47.04 -40.12 23.68
N PRO A 2 46.20 -39.60 22.77
CA PRO A 2 46.61 -38.52 21.88
C PRO A 2 46.64 -37.21 22.67
N GLY A 3 47.79 -36.53 22.62
CA GLY A 3 48.05 -35.28 23.33
C GLY A 3 47.20 -34.13 22.81
N PHE A 4 46.58 -33.40 23.73
CA PHE A 4 46.03 -32.08 23.48
C PHE A 4 47.15 -31.17 22.94
N LYS A 5 47.14 -30.93 21.62
CA LYS A 5 47.99 -29.89 21.01
C LYS A 5 47.66 -28.57 21.70
N LYS A 6 48.64 -28.00 22.42
CA LYS A 6 48.60 -26.63 22.91
C LYS A 6 48.37 -25.70 21.72
N LEU A 7 47.13 -25.22 21.55
CA LEU A 7 46.82 -24.09 20.69
C LEU A 7 47.74 -22.94 21.11
N LYS A 8 48.59 -22.47 20.18
CA LYS A 8 49.49 -21.33 20.44
C LYS A 8 48.60 -20.14 20.83
N LYS A 9 48.91 -19.46 21.95
CA LYS A 9 48.15 -18.30 22.45
C LYS A 9 47.82 -17.26 21.36
N GLY A 10 48.71 -17.06 20.38
CA GLY A 10 48.47 -16.15 19.24
C GLY A 10 47.26 -16.55 18.38
N THR A 11 47.05 -17.85 18.13
CA THR A 11 45.96 -18.33 17.27
C THR A 11 44.58 -18.11 17.89
N VAL A 12 44.47 -18.15 19.23
CA VAL A 12 43.22 -17.89 19.94
C VAL A 12 42.89 -16.40 19.95
N SER A 13 43.91 -15.54 20.14
CA SER A 13 43.75 -14.08 20.07
C SER A 13 43.33 -13.62 18.67
N ASP A 14 43.98 -14.16 17.62
CA ASP A 14 43.66 -13.82 16.23
C ASP A 14 42.23 -14.27 15.87
N LEU A 15 41.80 -15.44 16.33
CA LEU A 15 40.43 -15.92 16.15
C LEU A 15 39.40 -15.01 16.83
N LEU A 16 39.68 -14.57 18.07
CA LEU A 16 38.79 -13.66 18.80
C LEU A 16 38.66 -12.30 18.12
N ILE A 17 39.78 -11.76 17.62
CA ILE A 17 39.79 -10.50 16.86
C ILE A 17 38.96 -10.68 15.57
N PHE A 18 39.15 -11.78 14.85
CA PHE A 18 38.38 -12.06 13.64
C PHE A 18 36.88 -12.16 13.91
N VAL A 19 36.48 -12.90 14.95
CA VAL A 19 35.08 -13.01 15.36
C VAL A 19 34.51 -11.65 15.75
N PHE A 20 35.26 -10.86 16.53
CA PHE A 20 34.83 -9.53 16.97
C PHE A 20 34.65 -8.58 15.77
N CYS A 21 35.61 -8.53 14.86
CA CYS A 21 35.50 -7.77 13.61
C CYS A 21 34.30 -8.23 12.76
N THR A 22 34.08 -9.54 12.68
CA THR A 22 32.95 -10.10 11.93
C THR A 22 31.62 -9.67 12.54
N VAL A 23 31.46 -9.75 13.87
CA VAL A 23 30.25 -9.31 14.56
C VAL A 23 30.04 -7.81 14.39
N LEU A 24 31.10 -7.00 14.50
CA LEU A 24 31.06 -5.55 14.30
C LEU A 24 30.56 -5.14 12.92
N VAL A 25 30.87 -5.92 11.88
CA VAL A 25 30.41 -5.66 10.51
C VAL A 25 29.04 -6.28 10.25
N MET A 26 28.81 -7.52 10.70
CA MET A 26 27.58 -8.26 10.41
C MET A 26 26.37 -7.73 11.18
N ALA A 27 26.54 -7.28 12.43
CA ALA A 27 25.45 -6.74 13.24
C ALA A 27 24.77 -5.50 12.60
N PRO A 28 25.49 -4.43 12.20
CA PRO A 28 24.85 -3.28 11.57
C PRO A 28 24.25 -3.64 10.21
N MET A 29 24.88 -4.53 9.43
CA MET A 29 24.33 -5.03 8.17
C MET A 29 23.01 -5.78 8.37
N ALA A 30 22.93 -6.64 9.40
CA ALA A 30 21.72 -7.36 9.75
C ALA A 30 20.61 -6.39 10.19
N VAL A 31 20.92 -5.38 11.00
CA VAL A 31 19.96 -4.35 11.43
C VAL A 31 19.41 -3.58 10.23
N LEU A 32 20.26 -3.18 9.29
CA LEU A 32 19.82 -2.52 8.05
C LEU A 32 18.92 -3.43 7.21
N GLY A 33 19.30 -4.69 7.04
CA GLY A 33 18.50 -5.68 6.31
C GLY A 33 17.13 -5.89 6.94
N ILE A 34 17.05 -6.04 8.26
CA ILE A 34 15.77 -6.21 8.99
C ILE A 34 14.89 -4.97 8.82
N ARG A 35 15.45 -3.76 8.94
CA ARG A 35 14.70 -2.51 8.74
C ARG A 35 14.14 -2.40 7.33
N GLN A 36 14.94 -2.77 6.33
CA GLN A 36 14.50 -2.75 4.95
C GLN A 36 13.38 -3.75 4.71
N LEU A 37 13.49 -4.98 5.23
CA LEU A 37 12.42 -5.98 5.14
C LEU A 37 11.13 -5.50 5.85
N ALA A 38 11.25 -4.89 7.02
CA ALA A 38 10.12 -4.34 7.76
C ALA A 38 9.38 -3.26 6.94
N ASP A 39 10.11 -2.36 6.29
CA ASP A 39 9.51 -1.36 5.41
C ASP A 39 8.82 -1.97 4.20
N TRP A 40 9.41 -2.99 3.57
CA TRP A 40 8.76 -3.72 2.47
C TRP A 40 7.42 -4.33 2.90
N VAL A 41 7.38 -4.95 4.09
CA VAL A 41 6.14 -5.49 4.66
C VAL A 41 5.12 -4.37 4.90
N GLN A 42 5.54 -3.23 5.44
CA GLN A 42 4.65 -2.09 5.70
C GLN A 42 4.14 -1.44 4.41
N ILE A 43 4.95 -1.36 3.36
CA ILE A 43 4.51 -0.89 2.04
C ILE A 43 3.43 -1.82 1.49
N ARG A 44 3.63 -3.14 1.55
CA ARG A 44 2.60 -4.10 1.13
C ARG A 44 1.32 -3.98 1.96
N GLN A 45 1.45 -3.81 3.27
CA GLN A 45 0.30 -3.58 4.14
C GLN A 45 -0.42 -2.27 3.79
N ALA A 46 0.32 -1.22 3.46
CA ALA A 46 -0.24 0.04 3.01
C ALA A 46 -0.98 -0.13 1.68
N GLU A 47 -0.39 -0.76 0.67
CA GLU A 47 -1.04 -1.06 -0.61
C GLU A 47 -2.37 -1.82 -0.41
N GLN A 48 -2.35 -2.90 0.37
CA GLN A 48 -3.55 -3.68 0.70
C GLN A 48 -4.59 -2.86 1.46
N PHE A 49 -4.15 -1.96 2.35
CA PHE A 49 -5.05 -1.07 3.06
C PHE A 49 -5.71 -0.07 2.10
N LEU A 50 -4.96 0.54 1.19
CA LEU A 50 -5.52 1.45 0.17
C LEU A 50 -6.53 0.73 -0.74
N GLU A 51 -6.24 -0.51 -1.14
CA GLU A 51 -7.17 -1.36 -1.90
C GLU A 51 -8.48 -1.61 -1.15
N ARG A 52 -8.43 -1.79 0.17
CA ARG A 52 -9.66 -1.97 0.96
C ARG A 52 -10.42 -0.66 1.15
N VAL A 53 -9.71 0.42 1.44
CA VAL A 53 -10.32 1.74 1.68
C VAL A 53 -10.97 2.29 0.42
N ILE A 54 -10.37 2.11 -0.75
CA ILE A 54 -10.96 2.65 -1.99
C ILE A 54 -12.32 1.99 -2.31
N LEU A 55 -12.53 0.74 -1.88
CA LEU A 55 -13.81 0.04 -2.03
C LEU A 55 -14.92 0.60 -1.13
N THR A 56 -14.61 1.38 -0.09
CA THR A 56 -15.67 1.99 0.73
C THR A 56 -16.38 3.11 -0.03
N ALA A 57 -15.82 3.59 -1.14
CA ALA A 57 -16.50 4.55 -1.99
C ALA A 57 -17.79 4.01 -2.64
N TYR A 58 -17.95 2.67 -2.71
CA TYR A 58 -19.21 2.06 -3.12
C TYR A 58 -20.38 2.45 -2.21
N GLU A 59 -20.11 2.75 -0.93
CA GLU A 59 -21.14 3.21 0.03
C GLU A 59 -21.70 4.59 -0.34
N GLY A 60 -20.96 5.39 -1.12
CA GLY A 60 -21.40 6.71 -1.57
C GLY A 60 -22.19 6.69 -2.87
N MET A 61 -22.40 5.52 -3.49
CA MET A 61 -23.14 5.45 -4.75
C MET A 61 -24.64 5.66 -4.55
N ASP A 62 -25.21 6.43 -5.47
CA ASP A 62 -26.66 6.58 -5.60
C ASP A 62 -27.25 5.30 -6.18
N MET A 63 -27.84 4.47 -5.31
CA MET A 63 -28.40 3.16 -5.67
C MET A 63 -29.62 3.27 -6.58
N ASP A 64 -30.37 4.38 -6.52
CA ASP A 64 -31.53 4.60 -7.37
C ASP A 64 -31.08 4.86 -8.81
N ARG A 65 -30.08 5.73 -8.99
CA ARG A 65 -29.46 5.96 -10.31
C ARG A 65 -28.69 4.75 -10.83
N LEU A 66 -28.12 3.97 -9.91
CA LEU A 66 -27.45 2.71 -10.23
C LEU A 66 -28.46 1.70 -10.83
N ALA A 67 -29.67 1.61 -10.27
CA ALA A 67 -30.73 0.75 -10.80
C ALA A 67 -31.17 1.16 -12.21
N ASP A 68 -31.10 2.45 -12.53
CA ASP A 68 -31.36 3.00 -13.87
C ASP A 68 -30.16 2.86 -14.84
N GLY A 69 -29.08 2.18 -14.44
CA GLY A 69 -27.88 1.99 -15.26
C GLY A 69 -26.95 3.20 -15.32
N GLN A 70 -27.15 4.18 -14.46
CA GLN A 70 -26.35 5.41 -14.39
C GLN A 70 -25.60 5.46 -13.06
N PRO A 71 -24.43 4.81 -12.94
CA PRO A 71 -23.63 4.91 -11.72
C PRO A 71 -23.27 6.37 -11.49
N SER A 72 -23.86 6.96 -10.44
CA SER A 72 -23.65 8.34 -10.05
C SER A 72 -23.00 8.34 -8.67
N LEU A 73 -21.82 8.93 -8.61
CA LEU A 73 -21.08 9.10 -7.37
C LEU A 73 -20.76 10.57 -7.21
N ASP A 74 -21.19 11.16 -6.11
CA ASP A 74 -20.80 12.52 -5.77
C ASP A 74 -19.35 12.51 -5.24
N GLN A 75 -18.50 13.34 -5.83
CA GLN A 75 -17.07 13.38 -5.49
C GLN A 75 -16.85 13.74 -4.02
N ARG A 76 -17.61 14.71 -3.48
CA ARG A 76 -17.44 15.15 -2.09
C ARG A 76 -17.84 14.05 -1.11
N THR A 77 -18.94 13.37 -1.39
CA THR A 77 -19.43 12.25 -0.60
C THR A 77 -18.42 11.10 -0.61
N ALA A 78 -17.93 10.70 -1.78
CA ALA A 78 -16.90 9.66 -1.91
C ALA A 78 -15.61 10.01 -1.17
N GLU A 79 -15.15 11.26 -1.30
CA GLU A 79 -13.97 11.74 -0.60
C GLU A 79 -14.15 11.72 0.91
N GLN A 80 -15.31 12.15 1.43
CA GLN A 80 -15.61 12.12 2.86
C GLN A 80 -15.62 10.70 3.43
N ILE A 81 -16.29 9.76 2.74
CA ILE A 81 -16.36 8.36 3.14
C ILE A 81 -14.95 7.75 3.15
N ILE A 82 -14.19 7.91 2.06
CA ILE A 82 -12.81 7.42 1.98
C ILE A 82 -11.94 8.02 3.08
N ARG A 83 -11.99 9.34 3.29
CA ARG A 83 -11.16 10.02 4.29
C ARG A 83 -11.46 9.50 5.70
N ARG A 84 -12.74 9.31 6.00
CA ARG A 84 -13.18 8.77 7.28
C ARG A 84 -12.72 7.33 7.48
N HIS A 85 -12.94 6.46 6.49
CA HIS A 85 -12.47 5.07 6.59
C HIS A 85 -10.95 4.98 6.67
N PHE A 86 -10.24 5.84 5.94
CA PHE A 86 -8.79 5.92 6.00
C PHE A 86 -8.31 6.28 7.42
N SER A 87 -8.94 7.25 8.09
CA SER A 87 -8.55 7.65 9.45
C SER A 87 -8.95 6.62 10.50
N ASP A 88 -10.17 6.10 10.40
CA ASP A 88 -10.79 5.28 11.45
C ASP A 88 -10.18 3.87 11.48
N TRP A 89 -9.68 3.38 10.35
CA TRP A 89 -9.17 2.01 10.18
C TRP A 89 -7.68 1.94 9.86
N LEU A 90 -6.94 3.05 9.98
CA LEU A 90 -5.51 3.06 9.71
C LEU A 90 -4.80 2.06 10.65
N PRO A 91 -4.09 1.04 10.14
CA PRO A 91 -3.37 0.11 10.99
C PRO A 91 -2.31 0.83 11.83
N ASP A 92 -2.18 0.47 13.11
CA ASP A 92 -1.24 1.10 14.04
C ASP A 92 0.19 1.19 13.52
N GLY A 93 0.65 0.15 12.81
CA GLY A 93 1.99 0.11 12.22
C GLY A 93 2.23 1.10 11.08
N LEU A 94 1.17 1.71 10.54
CA LEU A 94 1.19 2.70 9.46
C LEU A 94 0.90 4.13 9.95
N VAL A 95 0.50 4.29 11.22
CA VAL A 95 0.30 5.60 11.84
C VAL A 95 1.59 6.42 11.75
N ASN A 96 1.46 7.69 11.37
CA ASN A 96 2.57 8.62 11.07
C ASN A 96 3.46 8.25 9.87
N LYS A 97 3.27 7.07 9.26
CA LYS A 97 4.02 6.65 8.06
C LYS A 97 3.20 6.80 6.79
N LEU A 98 1.90 6.51 6.84
CA LEU A 98 1.01 6.59 5.70
C LEU A 98 0.10 7.81 5.82
N MET A 99 0.07 8.64 4.78
CA MET A 99 -0.72 9.86 4.72
C MET A 99 -1.54 9.88 3.43
N LEU A 100 -2.84 10.09 3.55
CA LEU A 100 -3.71 10.30 2.39
C LEU A 100 -3.39 11.66 1.76
N VAL A 101 -3.11 11.67 0.46
CA VAL A 101 -2.76 12.89 -0.30
C VAL A 101 -3.99 13.44 -1.01
N SER A 102 -4.67 12.60 -1.79
CA SER A 102 -5.83 13.02 -2.58
C SER A 102 -6.76 11.86 -2.89
N VAL A 103 -8.03 12.20 -3.09
CA VAL A 103 -9.07 11.31 -3.62
C VAL A 103 -9.67 12.04 -4.82
N ASN A 104 -9.55 11.45 -6.00
CA ASN A 104 -10.01 12.06 -7.24
C ASN A 104 -11.05 11.17 -7.90
N LEU A 105 -12.18 11.77 -8.29
CA LEU A 105 -13.19 11.12 -9.11
C LEU A 105 -13.06 11.62 -10.54
N GLN A 106 -12.99 10.71 -11.50
CA GLN A 106 -12.93 11.02 -12.94
C GLN A 106 -14.01 10.25 -13.67
N ASN A 107 -14.74 10.91 -14.56
CA ASN A 107 -15.75 10.27 -15.39
C ASN A 107 -15.14 9.98 -16.78
N ARG A 108 -14.78 8.71 -17.02
CA ARG A 108 -14.20 8.28 -18.29
C ARG A 108 -15.31 8.01 -19.30
N PRO A 109 -15.25 8.54 -20.53
CA PRO A 109 -16.25 8.23 -21.56
C PRO A 109 -16.24 6.73 -21.91
N ILE A 110 -17.42 6.15 -22.08
CA ILE A 110 -17.61 4.77 -22.54
C ILE A 110 -17.85 4.79 -24.04
N THR A 111 -17.16 3.93 -24.79
CA THR A 111 -17.41 3.78 -26.22
C THR A 111 -18.80 3.14 -26.43
N PRO A 112 -19.71 3.78 -27.20
CA PRO A 112 -21.01 3.20 -27.49
C PRO A 112 -20.87 1.86 -28.23
N ALA A 113 -21.61 0.84 -27.81
CA ALA A 113 -21.62 -0.47 -28.46
C ALA A 113 -23.02 -0.76 -29.01
N ALA A 114 -23.12 -1.05 -30.31
CA ALA A 114 -24.40 -1.34 -30.98
C ALA A 114 -25.12 -2.58 -30.42
N HIS A 115 -24.37 -3.49 -29.80
CA HIS A 115 -24.88 -4.69 -29.14
C HIS A 115 -24.78 -4.61 -27.60
N HIS A 116 -24.69 -3.41 -27.03
CA HIS A 116 -24.72 -3.27 -25.57
C HIS A 116 -26.04 -3.82 -25.04
N TRP A 117 -25.99 -4.60 -23.96
CA TRP A 117 -27.19 -5.24 -23.39
C TRP A 117 -28.25 -4.22 -22.92
N MET A 118 -27.82 -2.99 -22.57
CA MET A 118 -28.72 -1.86 -22.25
C MET A 118 -29.20 -1.06 -23.48
N GLY A 119 -28.77 -1.40 -24.70
CA GLY A 119 -29.14 -0.70 -25.93
C GLY A 119 -28.93 0.82 -25.86
N SER A 120 -29.99 1.59 -26.09
CA SER A 120 -29.97 3.07 -26.03
C SER A 120 -29.74 3.65 -24.64
N SER A 121 -29.89 2.84 -23.59
CA SER A 121 -29.72 3.25 -22.19
C SER A 121 -28.29 3.01 -21.68
N GLN A 122 -27.35 2.66 -22.57
CA GLN A 122 -25.94 2.50 -22.18
C GLN A 122 -25.41 3.78 -21.51
N PRO A 123 -24.80 3.68 -20.31
CA PRO A 123 -24.19 4.82 -19.67
C PRO A 123 -23.08 5.42 -20.55
N LYS A 124 -23.05 6.75 -20.62
CA LYS A 124 -22.07 7.50 -21.44
C LYS A 124 -20.71 7.62 -20.76
N TYR A 125 -20.68 7.50 -19.44
CA TYR A 125 -19.50 7.70 -18.63
C TYR A 125 -19.39 6.63 -17.55
N LYS A 126 -18.15 6.31 -17.20
CA LYS A 126 -17.78 5.41 -16.12
C LYS A 126 -17.02 6.18 -15.04
N PRO A 127 -17.51 6.23 -13.80
CA PRO A 127 -16.76 6.84 -12.72
C PRO A 127 -15.55 5.97 -12.34
N ILE A 128 -14.39 6.61 -12.27
CA ILE A 128 -13.11 6.05 -11.84
C ILE A 128 -12.67 6.85 -10.62
N ILE A 129 -12.42 6.15 -9.51
CA ILE A 129 -11.87 6.77 -8.31
C ILE A 129 -10.39 6.44 -8.26
N THR A 130 -9.58 7.47 -8.07
CA THR A 130 -8.15 7.35 -7.81
C THR A 130 -7.86 7.85 -6.42
N LEU A 131 -7.28 6.98 -5.61
CA LEU A 131 -6.81 7.25 -4.26
C LEU A 131 -5.29 7.33 -4.27
N SER A 132 -4.75 8.43 -3.76
CA SER A 132 -3.31 8.64 -3.70
C SER A 132 -2.87 8.88 -2.27
N ALA A 133 -1.84 8.16 -1.85
CA ALA A 133 -1.25 8.26 -0.52
C ALA A 133 0.28 8.38 -0.60
N ARG A 134 0.88 8.74 0.52
CA ARG A 134 2.32 8.89 0.71
C ARG A 134 2.74 8.03 1.89
N PHE A 135 3.68 7.14 1.66
CA PHE A 135 4.35 6.36 2.69
C PHE A 135 5.72 6.96 3.02
N ILE A 136 6.10 6.98 4.30
CA ILE A 136 7.41 7.43 4.78
C ILE A 136 8.17 6.22 5.31
N ASP A 137 9.30 5.92 4.68
CA ASP A 137 10.14 4.77 5.00
C ASP A 137 11.09 5.04 6.19
N TYR A 138 11.86 4.05 6.63
CA TYR A 138 12.79 4.16 7.77
C TYR A 138 13.91 5.17 7.53
N GLN A 139 14.21 5.50 6.26
CA GLN A 139 15.19 6.52 5.87
C GLN A 139 14.55 7.90 5.71
N GLY A 140 13.23 8.02 5.93
CA GLY A 140 12.48 9.26 5.73
C GLY A 140 12.13 9.56 4.27
N ARG A 141 12.35 8.61 3.35
CA ARG A 141 12.00 8.76 1.94
C ARG A 141 10.49 8.67 1.78
N LYS A 142 9.96 9.53 0.91
CA LYS A 142 8.53 9.61 0.59
C LYS A 142 8.25 8.75 -0.63
N ILE A 143 7.53 7.65 -0.42
CA ILE A 143 7.09 6.73 -1.48
C ILE A 143 5.65 7.07 -1.81
N HIS A 144 5.35 7.31 -3.09
CA HIS A 144 3.99 7.54 -3.55
C HIS A 144 3.29 6.21 -3.80
N LEU A 145 2.10 6.05 -3.24
CA LEU A 145 1.24 4.90 -3.45
C LEU A 145 -0.06 5.39 -4.08
N SER A 146 -0.52 4.72 -5.13
CA SER A 146 -1.76 5.09 -5.81
C SER A 146 -2.56 3.83 -6.10
N GLN A 147 -3.86 3.92 -5.88
CA GLN A 147 -4.83 2.89 -6.24
C GLN A 147 -5.96 3.52 -7.04
N ALA A 148 -6.49 2.78 -7.99
CA ALA A 148 -7.64 3.22 -8.77
C ALA A 148 -8.63 2.07 -8.93
N ILE A 149 -9.91 2.38 -8.80
CA ILE A 149 -10.99 1.45 -9.11
C ILE A 149 -11.90 2.07 -10.15
N GLU A 150 -12.29 1.25 -11.10
CA GLU A 150 -13.40 1.58 -11.98
C GLU A 150 -14.67 1.05 -11.31
N LEU A 151 -15.65 1.91 -11.11
CA LEU A 151 -16.95 1.47 -10.62
C LEU A 151 -17.67 0.78 -11.79
N ILE A 152 -17.54 -0.54 -11.85
CA ILE A 152 -18.22 -1.38 -12.84
C ILE A 152 -19.46 -1.97 -12.19
N LEU A 153 -20.58 -1.90 -12.90
CA LEU A 153 -21.75 -2.75 -12.71
C LEU A 153 -21.43 -4.11 -13.36
N ASP A 154 -21.27 -5.17 -12.57
CA ASP A 154 -21.34 -6.56 -13.04
C ASP A 154 -22.81 -7.00 -13.13
#